data_AF-A0A072VGH8-F1
#
_entry.id   AF-A0A072VGH8-F1
#
_cell.length_a   1.000
_cell.length_b   1.000
_cell.length_c   1.000
_cell.angle_alpha   90.00
_cell.angle_beta   90.00
_cell.angle_gamma   90.00
#
_symmetry.space_group_name_H-M   'P 1'
#
loop_
_entity.id
_entity.type
_entity.pdbx_description
1 polymer ?
#
loop_
_entity_poly.entity_id
_entity_poly.type
_entity_poly.pdbx_seq_one_letter_code
_entity_poly.pdbx_strand_id
1 'polypeptide(L)'
;MSRSHETSFISLPTISSQNIPQVMNKIKGIIGCDFTSSISNSNLVNNLQNILDEMENLKPNLDSSERGVMVSLQILLNNLRSDIPIIESTLNNFNQAEELQRLADDHLKYIRKKIKDKNTNLVKLWDEDFHIDQRICYLEHELQIARNKKADISEALDMEMASFWEMDAESKKADAENSHLLVELLVMKKEVNGVIVKRNNLEEAWKGIQSLFDL
;
A
#
# COMPACT_ATOMS: atom_id res chain seq x y z
N MET A 1 36.63 18.85 -117.88
CA MET A 1 36.92 18.86 -116.42
C MET A 1 36.49 20.20 -115.85
N SER A 2 35.42 20.22 -115.04
CA SER A 2 35.16 21.18 -113.96
C SER A 2 33.82 20.76 -113.35
N ARG A 3 33.89 19.96 -112.28
CA ARG A 3 32.73 19.56 -111.47
C ARG A 3 32.54 20.65 -110.42
N SER A 4 31.39 21.30 -110.43
CA SER A 4 30.87 22.10 -109.34
C SER A 4 30.69 21.21 -108.11
N HIS A 5 31.40 21.50 -107.03
CA HIS A 5 31.11 20.95 -105.71
C HIS A 5 30.16 21.92 -105.00
N GLU A 6 28.87 21.63 -105.10
CA GLU A 6 27.90 22.13 -104.13
C GLU A 6 28.02 21.28 -102.86
N THR A 7 28.69 21.84 -101.85
CA THR A 7 28.61 21.37 -100.47
C THR A 7 27.26 21.76 -99.91
N SER A 8 26.34 20.80 -99.91
CA SER A 8 25.07 20.87 -99.16
C SER A 8 25.37 20.83 -97.67
N PHE A 9 25.17 21.97 -97.00
CA PHE A 9 25.10 22.05 -95.55
C PHE A 9 23.90 21.22 -95.08
N ILE A 10 24.18 20.13 -94.37
CA ILE A 10 23.16 19.44 -93.56
C ILE A 10 22.92 20.34 -92.35
N SER A 11 21.81 21.08 -92.38
CA SER A 11 21.30 21.78 -91.23
C SER A 11 20.98 20.77 -90.13
N LEU A 12 21.77 20.79 -89.06
CA LEU A 12 21.38 20.16 -87.79
C LEU A 12 20.00 20.70 -87.39
N PRO A 13 19.10 19.86 -86.84
CA PRO A 13 17.82 20.34 -86.37
C PRO A 13 18.07 21.35 -85.25
N THR A 14 17.62 22.58 -85.46
CA THR A 14 17.64 23.66 -84.48
C THR A 14 16.64 23.33 -83.37
N ILE A 15 17.05 22.52 -82.39
CA ILE A 15 16.32 22.39 -81.12
C ILE A 15 16.48 23.74 -80.41
N SER A 16 15.38 24.48 -80.28
CA SER A 16 15.41 25.93 -80.05
C SER A 16 16.00 26.31 -78.69
N SER A 17 16.95 27.25 -78.71
CA SER A 17 17.49 27.94 -77.54
C SER A 17 16.46 28.84 -76.81
N GLN A 18 15.23 28.96 -77.34
CA GLN A 18 14.18 29.84 -76.81
C GLN A 18 13.57 29.36 -75.48
N ASN A 19 13.76 28.10 -75.08
CA ASN A 19 13.20 27.55 -73.85
C ASN A 19 14.11 27.70 -72.62
N ILE A 20 15.39 28.01 -72.80
CA ILE A 20 16.37 28.12 -71.70
C ILE A 20 15.98 29.24 -70.70
N PRO A 21 15.61 30.47 -71.13
CA PRO A 21 15.21 31.53 -70.20
C PRO A 21 13.96 31.19 -69.37
N GLN A 22 13.02 30.42 -69.94
CA GLN A 22 11.83 29.96 -69.22
C GLN A 22 12.17 28.95 -68.13
N VAL A 23 13.02 27.96 -68.44
CA VAL A 23 13.51 26.97 -67.45
C VAL A 23 14.28 27.65 -66.33
N MET A 24 15.15 28.62 -66.66
CA MET A 24 15.89 29.40 -65.65
C MET A 24 14.99 30.26 -64.76
N ASN A 25 13.90 30.81 -65.30
CA ASN A 25 12.90 31.53 -64.51
C ASN A 25 12.11 30.59 -63.58
N LYS A 26 11.78 29.36 -64.02
CA LYS A 26 11.17 28.34 -63.14
C LYS A 26 12.10 28.00 -61.96
N ILE A 27 13.40 27.83 -62.21
CA ILE A 27 14.41 27.58 -61.18
C ILE A 27 14.48 28.72 -60.18
N LYS A 28 14.54 29.97 -60.66
CA LYS A 28 14.53 31.16 -59.80
C LYS A 28 13.27 31.26 -58.94
N GLY A 29 12.11 30.89 -59.49
CA GLY A 29 10.85 30.86 -58.75
C GLY A 29 10.83 29.84 -57.62
N ILE A 30 11.46 28.68 -57.80
CA ILE A 30 11.53 27.64 -56.76
C ILE A 30 12.59 27.97 -55.70
N ILE A 31 13.78 28.39 -56.13
CA ILE A 31 14.89 28.72 -55.21
C ILE A 31 14.63 30.03 -54.45
N GLY A 32 13.84 30.95 -55.02
CA GLY A 32 13.48 32.22 -54.39
C GLY A 32 12.48 32.10 -53.24
N CYS A 33 11.89 30.92 -53.03
CA CYS A 33 11.00 30.65 -51.91
C CYS A 33 11.79 30.31 -50.64
N ASP A 34 11.19 30.59 -49.48
CA ASP A 34 11.74 30.16 -48.20
C ASP A 34 11.89 28.63 -48.13
N PHE A 35 13.01 28.16 -47.58
CA PHE A 35 13.36 26.75 -47.56
C PHE A 35 12.32 25.95 -46.79
N THR A 36 11.92 26.40 -45.59
CA THR A 36 10.93 25.74 -44.73
C THR A 36 9.58 25.58 -45.41
N SER A 37 9.16 26.60 -46.16
CA SER A 37 7.96 26.59 -46.99
C SER A 37 8.05 25.59 -48.15
N SER A 38 9.26 25.40 -48.69
CA SER A 38 9.54 24.56 -49.86
C SER A 38 9.61 23.07 -49.49
N ILE A 39 10.29 22.69 -48.40
CA ILE A 39 10.34 21.30 -47.91
C ILE A 39 8.99 20.79 -47.40
N SER A 40 8.07 21.69 -47.05
CA SER A 40 6.70 21.34 -46.68
C SER A 40 5.80 21.02 -47.89
N ASN A 41 6.27 21.27 -49.12
CA ASN A 41 5.56 20.93 -50.35
C ASN A 41 5.94 19.51 -50.80
N SER A 42 5.01 18.57 -50.67
CA SER A 42 5.19 17.16 -51.07
C SER A 42 5.56 16.95 -52.54
N ASN A 43 5.32 17.94 -53.41
CA ASN A 43 5.67 17.88 -54.83
C ASN A 43 7.01 18.56 -55.17
N LEU A 44 7.76 19.11 -54.21
CA LEU A 44 9.02 19.81 -54.47
C LEU A 44 10.03 18.92 -55.22
N VAL A 45 10.23 17.69 -54.74
CA VAL A 45 11.16 16.71 -55.34
C VAL A 45 10.77 16.36 -56.78
N ASN A 46 9.46 16.18 -57.03
CA ASN A 46 8.95 15.89 -58.38
C ASN A 46 9.09 17.11 -59.31
N ASN A 47 8.81 18.31 -58.81
CA ASN A 47 8.96 19.56 -59.57
C ASN A 47 10.42 19.84 -59.94
N LEU A 48 11.36 19.61 -59.02
CA LEU A 48 12.80 19.76 -59.27
C LEU A 48 13.32 18.69 -60.23
N GLN A 49 12.84 17.44 -60.15
CA GLN A 49 13.18 16.39 -61.12
C GLN A 49 12.71 16.75 -62.53
N ASN A 50 11.47 17.21 -62.69
CA ASN A 50 10.94 17.61 -64.00
C ASN A 50 11.74 18.76 -64.63
N ILE A 51 12.18 19.72 -63.82
CA ILE A 51 13.03 20.83 -64.30
C ILE A 51 14.43 20.34 -64.67
N LEU A 52 15.00 19.40 -63.92
CA LEU A 52 16.25 18.74 -64.28
C LEU A 52 16.13 17.97 -65.60
N ASP A 53 15.03 17.26 -65.82
CA ASP A 53 14.78 16.54 -67.08
C ASP A 53 14.62 17.52 -68.26
N GLU A 54 13.95 18.67 -68.06
CA GLU A 54 13.90 19.76 -69.04
C GLU A 54 15.29 20.33 -69.36
N MET A 55 16.17 20.50 -68.35
CA MET A 55 17.55 20.98 -68.55
C MET A 55 18.45 19.94 -69.24
N GLU A 56 18.32 18.66 -68.90
CA GLU A 56 19.12 17.58 -69.48
C GLU A 56 18.86 17.47 -71.00
N ASN A 57 17.62 17.70 -71.43
CA ASN A 57 17.23 17.78 -72.85
C ASN A 57 17.84 18.98 -73.60
N LEU A 58 18.17 20.06 -72.89
CA LEU A 58 18.75 21.29 -73.44
C LEU A 58 20.30 21.35 -73.30
N LYS A 59 20.90 20.34 -72.67
CA LYS A 59 22.33 20.24 -72.31
C LYS A 59 23.34 20.66 -73.40
N PRO A 60 23.16 20.34 -74.71
CA PRO A 60 24.10 20.75 -75.76
C PRO A 60 24.17 22.28 -75.95
N ASN A 61 23.10 22.99 -75.58
CA ASN A 61 22.91 24.41 -75.83
C ASN A 61 23.11 25.27 -74.57
N LEU A 62 23.39 24.64 -73.42
CA LEU A 62 23.62 25.35 -72.16
C LEU A 62 25.02 25.98 -72.12
N ASP A 63 25.10 27.21 -71.65
CA ASP A 63 26.38 27.85 -71.37
C ASP A 63 27.05 27.21 -70.12
N SER A 64 28.24 27.71 -69.78
CA SER A 64 29.00 27.19 -68.63
C SER A 64 28.29 27.43 -67.28
N SER A 65 27.60 28.56 -67.15
CA SER A 65 26.90 28.96 -65.94
C SER A 65 25.63 28.14 -65.74
N GLU A 66 24.85 27.96 -66.81
CA GLU A 66 23.62 27.15 -66.84
C GLU A 66 23.92 25.67 -66.55
N ARG A 67 25.04 25.14 -67.05
CA ARG A 67 25.53 23.81 -66.67
C ARG A 67 25.89 23.73 -65.19
N GLY A 68 26.51 24.77 -64.62
CA GLY A 68 26.79 24.84 -63.19
C GLY A 68 25.51 24.81 -62.34
N VAL A 69 24.46 25.51 -62.79
CA VAL A 69 23.13 25.48 -62.14
C VAL A 69 22.51 24.08 -62.22
N MET A 70 22.56 23.43 -63.38
CA MET A 70 22.05 22.06 -63.56
C MET A 70 22.69 21.08 -62.58
N VAL A 71 24.02 21.07 -62.48
CA VAL A 71 24.77 20.20 -61.55
C VAL A 71 24.40 20.50 -60.10
N SER A 72 24.27 21.78 -59.75
CA SER A 72 23.87 22.19 -58.39
C SER A 72 22.45 21.75 -58.05
N LEU A 73 21.52 21.83 -59.00
CA LEU A 73 20.15 21.34 -58.85
C LEU A 73 20.12 19.82 -58.66
N GLN A 74 20.99 19.09 -59.36
CA GLN A 74 21.08 17.63 -59.29
C GLN A 74 21.59 17.17 -57.93
N ILE A 75 22.58 17.87 -57.37
CA ILE A 75 23.07 17.65 -56.00
C ILE A 75 21.95 17.95 -54.99
N LEU A 76 21.26 19.08 -55.12
CA LEU A 76 20.15 19.45 -54.24
C LEU A 76 19.04 18.40 -54.27
N LEU A 77 18.64 17.92 -55.46
CA LEU A 77 17.60 16.92 -55.60
C LEU A 77 17.97 15.59 -54.93
N ASN A 78 19.23 15.15 -55.07
CA ASN A 78 19.71 13.93 -54.42
C ASN A 78 19.72 14.07 -52.90
N ASN A 79 20.11 15.22 -52.38
CA ASN A 79 20.05 15.51 -50.94
C ASN A 79 18.60 15.54 -50.45
N LEU A 80 17.70 16.23 -51.14
CA LEU A 80 16.27 16.27 -50.75
C LEU A 80 15.63 14.87 -50.76
N ARG A 81 15.95 14.02 -51.75
CA ARG A 81 15.45 12.64 -51.82
C ARG A 81 15.93 11.74 -50.69
N SER A 82 17.15 11.94 -50.23
CA SER A 82 17.73 11.14 -49.16
C SER A 82 17.35 11.67 -47.78
N ASP A 83 17.42 12.99 -47.58
CA ASP A 83 17.32 13.60 -46.27
C ASP A 83 15.87 13.83 -45.82
N ILE A 84 14.93 14.19 -46.72
CA ILE A 84 13.53 14.47 -46.32
C ILE A 84 12.88 13.26 -45.63
N PRO A 85 12.92 12.03 -46.19
CA PRO A 85 12.30 10.87 -45.53
C PRO A 85 12.95 10.55 -44.18
N ILE A 86 14.27 10.78 -44.05
CA ILE A 86 15.00 10.57 -42.79
C ILE A 86 14.54 11.59 -41.74
N ILE A 87 14.41 12.86 -42.12
CA ILE A 87 13.95 13.94 -41.24
C ILE A 87 12.51 13.64 -40.79
N GLU A 88 11.61 13.31 -41.71
CA GLU A 88 10.21 12.97 -41.39
C GLU A 88 10.12 11.77 -40.46
N SER A 89 10.85 10.70 -40.75
CA SER A 89 10.89 9.51 -39.89
C SER A 89 11.43 9.84 -38.50
N THR A 90 12.49 10.64 -38.41
CA THR A 90 13.11 11.04 -37.15
C THR A 90 12.16 11.90 -36.31
N LEU A 91 11.49 12.88 -36.93
CA LEU A 91 10.49 13.71 -36.26
C LEU A 91 9.31 12.89 -35.76
N ASN A 92 8.83 11.93 -36.56
CA ASN A 92 7.76 11.04 -36.14
C ASN A 92 8.18 10.16 -34.94
N ASN A 93 9.39 9.60 -34.96
CA ASN A 93 9.92 8.84 -33.83
C ASN A 93 10.09 9.70 -32.57
N PHE A 94 10.53 10.95 -32.73
CA PHE A 94 10.65 11.91 -31.65
C PHE A 94 9.28 12.21 -31.01
N ASN A 95 8.26 12.51 -31.82
CA ASN A 95 6.91 12.75 -31.33
C ASN A 95 6.32 11.53 -30.59
N GLN A 96 6.57 10.32 -31.10
CA GLN A 96 6.17 9.09 -30.41
C GLN A 96 6.89 8.92 -29.07
N ALA A 97 8.19 9.21 -29.01
CA ALA A 97 8.95 9.13 -27.77
C ALA A 97 8.47 10.18 -26.74
N GLU A 98 8.11 11.39 -27.18
CA GLU A 98 7.56 12.43 -26.33
C GLU A 98 6.19 12.03 -25.75
N GLU A 99 5.32 11.42 -26.56
CA GLU A 99 4.04 10.89 -26.09
C GLU A 99 4.21 9.77 -25.06
N LEU A 100 5.14 8.83 -25.30
CA LEU A 100 5.47 7.76 -24.35
C LEU A 100 6.04 8.33 -23.05
N GLN A 101 6.90 9.35 -23.12
CA GLN A 101 7.44 10.03 -21.95
C GLN A 101 6.34 10.69 -21.12
N ARG A 102 5.39 11.39 -21.77
CA ARG A 102 4.23 11.99 -21.11
C ARG A 102 3.38 10.95 -20.38
N LEU A 103 3.09 9.82 -21.04
CA LEU A 103 2.34 8.72 -20.42
C LEU A 103 3.09 8.12 -19.21
N ALA A 104 4.42 7.97 -19.32
CA ALA A 104 5.24 7.50 -18.21
C ALA A 104 5.20 8.47 -17.03
N ASP A 105 5.28 9.77 -17.27
CA ASP A 105 5.22 10.79 -16.22
C ASP A 105 3.86 10.83 -15.51
N ASP A 106 2.77 10.67 -16.26
CA ASP A 106 1.43 10.60 -15.66
C ASP A 106 1.23 9.31 -14.84
N HIS A 107 1.79 8.19 -15.31
CA HIS A 107 1.80 6.96 -14.52
C HIS A 107 2.64 7.10 -13.23
N LEU A 108 3.80 7.76 -13.31
CA LEU A 108 4.63 8.05 -12.13
C LEU A 108 3.89 8.94 -11.12
N LYS A 109 3.17 9.96 -11.58
CA LYS A 109 2.32 10.79 -10.69
C LYS A 109 1.25 9.96 -9.99
N TYR A 110 0.58 9.06 -10.72
CA TYR A 110 -0.43 8.17 -10.16
C TYR A 110 0.15 7.22 -9.11
N ILE A 111 1.30 6.59 -9.39
CA ILE A 111 2.00 5.72 -8.44
C ILE A 111 2.40 6.50 -7.17
N ARG A 112 2.97 7.70 -7.32
CA ARG A 112 3.35 8.55 -6.17
C ARG A 112 2.14 8.89 -5.29
N LYS A 113 0.99 9.19 -5.89
CA LYS A 113 -0.26 9.42 -5.15
C LYS A 113 -0.68 8.16 -4.37
N LYS A 114 -0.69 6.99 -5.01
CA LYS A 114 -0.99 5.72 -4.34
C LYS A 114 -0.05 5.43 -3.16
N ILE A 115 1.26 5.66 -3.33
CA ILE A 115 2.25 5.49 -2.25
C ILE A 115 1.91 6.41 -1.09
N LYS A 116 1.60 7.68 -1.35
CA LYS A 116 1.22 8.65 -0.30
C LYS A 116 -0.03 8.21 0.45
N ASP A 117 -1.06 7.75 -0.26
CA ASP A 117 -2.31 7.28 0.35
C ASP A 117 -2.07 6.03 1.21
N LYS A 118 -1.27 5.07 0.71
CA LYS A 118 -0.88 3.88 1.45
C LYS A 118 -0.05 4.20 2.69
N ASN A 119 0.89 5.13 2.58
CA ASN A 119 1.72 5.55 3.72
C ASN A 119 0.87 6.21 4.81
N THR A 120 -0.12 7.02 4.43
CA THR A 120 -1.06 7.62 5.38
C THR A 120 -1.85 6.56 6.14
N ASN A 121 -2.29 5.50 5.47
CA ASN A 121 -3.00 4.39 6.13
C ASN A 121 -2.07 3.57 7.03
N LEU A 122 -0.81 3.35 6.62
CA LEU A 122 0.17 2.65 7.46
C LEU A 122 0.43 3.40 8.77
N VAL A 123 0.58 4.72 8.73
CA VAL A 123 0.75 5.54 9.94
C VAL A 123 -0.43 5.37 10.89
N LYS A 124 -1.68 5.43 10.38
CA LYS A 124 -2.88 5.21 11.21
C LYS A 124 -2.90 3.83 11.86
N LEU A 125 -2.61 2.78 11.08
CA LEU A 125 -2.57 1.41 11.61
C LEU A 125 -1.47 1.25 12.67
N TRP A 126 -0.33 1.92 12.50
CA TRP A 126 0.75 1.87 13.48
C TRP A 126 0.38 2.60 14.78
N ASP A 127 -0.29 3.74 14.70
CA ASP A 127 -0.82 4.44 15.87
C ASP A 127 -1.88 3.57 16.61
N GLU A 128 -2.77 2.90 15.87
CA GLU A 128 -3.76 1.98 16.44
C GLU A 128 -3.11 0.77 17.12
N ASP A 129 -2.11 0.15 16.49
CA ASP A 129 -1.32 -0.97 17.01
C ASP A 129 -0.63 -0.60 18.33
N PHE A 130 0.03 0.57 18.35
CA PHE A 130 0.67 1.11 19.55
C PHE A 130 -0.33 1.32 20.70
N HIS A 131 -1.53 1.84 20.41
CA HIS A 131 -2.57 2.01 21.43
C HIS A 131 -3.11 0.68 21.96
N ILE A 132 -3.21 -0.34 21.10
CA ILE A 132 -3.60 -1.70 21.50
C ILE A 132 -2.54 -2.28 22.43
N ASP A 133 -1.25 -2.17 22.10
CA ASP A 133 -0.15 -2.64 22.95
C ASP A 133 -0.16 -1.97 24.33
N GLN A 134 -0.35 -0.65 24.38
CA GLN A 134 -0.52 0.06 25.65
C GLN A 134 -1.70 -0.48 26.47
N ARG A 135 -2.82 -0.77 25.80
CA ARG A 135 -4.02 -1.30 26.45
C ARG A 135 -3.78 -2.72 26.97
N ILE A 136 -3.08 -3.57 26.23
CA ILE A 136 -2.71 -4.93 26.66
C ILE A 136 -1.86 -4.84 27.93
N CYS A 137 -0.80 -4.02 27.91
CA CYS A 137 0.09 -3.86 29.07
C CYS A 137 -0.68 -3.41 30.33
N TYR A 138 -1.60 -2.45 30.18
CA TYR A 138 -2.45 -2.00 31.28
C TYR A 138 -3.34 -3.12 31.84
N LEU A 139 -4.00 -3.88 30.96
CA LEU A 139 -4.91 -4.96 31.35
C LEU A 139 -4.16 -6.14 32.01
N GLU A 140 -2.95 -6.45 31.56
CA GLU A 140 -2.09 -7.45 32.19
C GLU A 140 -1.71 -7.06 33.61
N HIS A 141 -1.38 -5.78 33.83
CA HIS A 141 -1.10 -5.24 35.15
C HIS A 141 -2.33 -5.32 36.07
N GLU A 142 -3.52 -4.92 35.60
CA GLU A 142 -4.77 -5.07 36.37
C GLU A 142 -5.08 -6.52 36.71
N LEU A 143 -4.87 -7.44 35.75
CA LEU A 143 -5.06 -8.87 35.97
C LEU A 143 -4.13 -9.40 37.06
N GLN A 144 -2.88 -8.93 37.10
CA GLN A 144 -1.94 -9.33 38.15
C GLN A 144 -2.38 -8.83 39.53
N ILE A 145 -2.85 -7.58 39.64
CA ILE A 145 -3.40 -7.04 40.89
C ILE A 145 -4.60 -7.89 41.35
N ALA A 146 -5.52 -8.20 40.44
CA ALA A 146 -6.70 -9.00 40.77
C ALA A 146 -6.32 -10.43 41.23
N ARG A 147 -5.30 -11.04 40.61
CA ARG A 147 -4.78 -12.36 41.01
C ARG A 147 -4.17 -12.32 42.42
N ASN A 148 -3.36 -11.32 42.72
CA ASN A 148 -2.78 -11.16 44.06
C ASN A 148 -3.89 -10.99 45.11
N LYS A 149 -4.85 -10.09 44.87
CA LYS A 149 -6.00 -9.89 45.77
C LYS A 149 -6.81 -11.17 45.97
N LYS A 150 -7.00 -11.97 44.93
CA LYS A 150 -7.69 -13.27 45.04
C LYS A 150 -6.89 -14.24 45.92
N ALA A 151 -5.57 -14.28 45.77
CA ALA A 151 -4.71 -15.12 46.60
C ALA A 151 -4.81 -14.72 48.08
N ASP A 152 -4.70 -13.42 48.39
CA ASP A 152 -4.82 -12.90 49.75
C ASP A 152 -6.18 -13.25 50.40
N ILE A 153 -7.27 -13.10 49.63
CA ILE A 153 -8.62 -13.46 50.12
C ILE A 153 -8.76 -14.97 50.32
N SER A 154 -8.19 -15.78 49.42
CA SER A 154 -8.22 -17.24 49.56
C SER A 154 -7.51 -17.69 50.83
N GLU A 155 -6.33 -17.11 51.11
CA GLU A 155 -5.58 -17.40 52.32
C GLU A 155 -6.35 -16.99 53.58
N ALA A 156 -6.96 -15.79 53.59
CA ALA A 156 -7.79 -15.34 54.70
C ALA A 156 -9.00 -16.24 54.95
N LEU A 157 -9.66 -16.72 53.87
CA LEU A 157 -10.76 -17.68 53.97
C LEU A 157 -10.30 -19.02 54.55
N ASP A 158 -9.14 -19.53 54.13
CA ASP A 158 -8.59 -20.78 54.65
C ASP A 158 -8.29 -20.68 56.15
N MET A 159 -7.73 -19.55 56.60
CA MET A 159 -7.50 -19.29 58.03
C MET A 159 -8.81 -19.24 58.82
N GLU A 160 -9.83 -18.53 58.33
CA GLU A 160 -11.11 -18.45 59.06
C GLU A 160 -11.90 -19.74 59.05
N MET A 161 -11.82 -20.52 57.98
CA MET A 161 -12.38 -21.87 57.98
C MET A 161 -11.69 -22.73 59.04
N ALA A 162 -10.35 -22.70 59.13
CA ALA A 162 -9.63 -23.46 60.15
C ALA A 162 -10.03 -23.07 61.57
N SER A 163 -10.10 -21.76 61.85
CA SER A 163 -10.58 -21.19 63.12
C SER A 163 -12.02 -21.65 63.45
N PHE A 164 -12.92 -21.58 62.47
CA PHE A 164 -14.30 -22.06 62.62
C PHE A 164 -14.36 -23.56 62.98
N TRP A 165 -13.56 -24.39 62.31
CA TRP A 165 -13.53 -25.84 62.60
C TRP A 165 -12.96 -26.14 63.99
N GLU A 166 -11.99 -25.36 64.46
CA GLU A 166 -11.48 -25.46 65.83
C GLU A 166 -12.56 -25.12 66.85
N MET A 167 -13.28 -24.01 66.66
CA MET A 167 -14.40 -23.62 67.53
C MET A 167 -15.55 -24.65 67.52
N ASP A 168 -15.90 -25.21 66.36
CA ASP A 168 -16.92 -26.26 66.25
C ASP A 168 -16.50 -27.54 67.00
N ALA A 169 -15.21 -27.90 66.95
CA ALA A 169 -14.68 -29.04 67.69
C ALA A 169 -14.71 -28.79 69.21
N GLU A 170 -14.34 -27.59 69.68
CA GLU A 170 -14.44 -27.19 71.08
C GLU A 170 -15.88 -27.19 71.59
N SER A 171 -16.82 -26.65 70.81
CA SER A 171 -18.25 -26.65 71.14
C SER A 171 -18.78 -28.07 71.34
N LYS A 172 -18.46 -28.99 70.42
CA LYS A 172 -18.88 -30.40 70.52
C LYS A 172 -18.30 -31.09 71.76
N LYS A 173 -17.08 -30.76 72.14
CA LYS A 173 -16.46 -31.27 73.37
C LYS A 173 -17.17 -30.75 74.62
N ALA A 174 -17.48 -29.45 74.66
CA ALA A 174 -18.21 -28.84 75.76
C ALA A 174 -19.62 -29.44 75.92
N ASP A 175 -20.33 -29.69 74.82
CA ASP A 175 -21.65 -30.34 74.84
C ASP A 175 -21.59 -31.77 75.39
N ALA A 176 -20.53 -32.52 75.05
CA ALA A 176 -20.31 -33.86 75.58
C ALA A 176 -20.01 -33.84 77.09
N GLU A 177 -19.16 -32.91 77.55
CA GLU A 177 -18.86 -32.72 78.98
C GLU A 177 -20.11 -32.31 79.76
N ASN A 178 -20.90 -31.36 79.25
CA ASN A 178 -22.16 -30.95 79.87
C ASN A 178 -23.16 -32.11 79.95
N SER A 179 -23.25 -32.92 78.90
CA SER A 179 -24.10 -34.13 78.89
C SER A 179 -23.67 -35.13 79.96
N HIS A 180 -22.35 -35.33 80.14
CA HIS A 180 -21.82 -36.18 81.20
C HIS A 180 -22.17 -35.66 82.60
N LEU A 181 -21.94 -34.36 82.85
CA LEU A 181 -22.27 -33.72 84.13
C LEU A 181 -23.76 -33.81 84.46
N LEU A 182 -24.64 -33.66 83.46
CA LEU A 182 -26.09 -33.84 83.65
C LEU A 182 -26.45 -35.26 84.12
N VAL A 183 -25.80 -36.29 83.57
CA VAL A 183 -25.99 -37.68 84.01
C VAL A 183 -25.52 -37.87 85.45
N GLU A 184 -24.33 -37.37 85.80
CA GLU A 184 -23.82 -37.43 87.19
C GLU A 184 -24.76 -36.73 88.18
N LEU A 185 -25.26 -35.54 87.83
CA LEU A 185 -26.22 -34.78 88.64
C LEU A 185 -27.52 -35.56 88.87
N LEU A 186 -28.03 -36.24 87.85
CA LEU A 186 -29.22 -37.08 87.97
C LEU A 186 -28.98 -38.29 88.90
N VAL A 187 -27.80 -38.91 88.84
CA VAL A 187 -27.41 -40.00 89.74
C VAL A 187 -27.31 -39.50 91.17
N MET A 188 -26.57 -38.42 91.42
CA MET A 188 -26.45 -37.82 92.75
C MET A 188 -27.80 -37.38 93.30
N LYS A 189 -28.69 -36.81 92.47
CA LYS A 189 -30.04 -36.43 92.89
C LYS A 189 -30.86 -37.64 93.35
N LYS A 190 -30.73 -38.80 92.67
CA LYS A 190 -31.37 -40.05 93.09
C LYS A 190 -30.81 -40.54 94.42
N GLU A 191 -29.49 -40.49 94.60
CA GLU A 191 -28.82 -40.88 95.85
C GLU A 191 -29.25 -39.99 97.02
N VAL A 192 -29.22 -38.67 96.85
CA VAL A 192 -29.68 -37.69 97.85
C VAL A 192 -31.14 -37.93 98.21
N ASN A 193 -32.02 -38.13 97.23
CA ASN A 193 -33.42 -38.47 97.50
C ASN A 193 -33.54 -39.77 98.31
N GLY A 194 -32.74 -40.79 98.00
CA GLY A 194 -32.68 -42.03 98.76
C GLY A 194 -32.23 -41.82 100.21
N VAL A 195 -31.22 -40.98 100.43
CA VAL A 195 -30.75 -40.60 101.77
C VAL A 195 -31.81 -39.82 102.55
N ILE A 196 -32.49 -38.87 101.91
CA ILE A 196 -33.60 -38.10 102.51
C ILE A 196 -34.71 -39.04 102.97
N VAL A 197 -35.14 -39.99 102.14
CA VAL A 197 -36.16 -40.98 102.52
C VAL A 197 -35.71 -41.82 103.71
N LYS A 198 -34.46 -42.32 103.70
CA LYS A 198 -33.91 -43.08 104.85
C LYS A 198 -33.85 -42.24 106.13
N ARG A 199 -33.45 -40.97 106.04
CA ARG A 199 -33.45 -40.03 107.17
C ARG A 199 -34.86 -39.86 107.73
N ASN A 200 -35.85 -39.63 106.88
CA ASN A 200 -37.24 -39.44 107.31
C ASN A 200 -37.76 -40.70 108.02
N ASN A 201 -37.49 -41.89 107.48
CA ASN A 201 -37.86 -43.16 108.11
C ASN A 201 -37.18 -43.35 109.49
N LEU A 202 -35.90 -42.97 109.62
CA LEU A 202 -35.19 -42.99 110.90
C LEU A 202 -35.80 -41.99 111.90
N GLU A 203 -36.17 -40.79 111.44
CA GLU A 203 -36.80 -39.77 112.26
C GLU A 203 -38.20 -40.20 112.75
N GLU A 204 -39.00 -40.85 111.88
CA GLU A 204 -40.28 -41.47 112.27
C GLU A 204 -40.08 -42.62 113.26
N ALA A 205 -39.13 -43.52 113.02
CA ALA A 205 -38.82 -44.60 113.94
C ALA A 205 -38.38 -44.08 115.31
N TRP A 206 -37.55 -43.03 115.34
CA TRP A 206 -37.13 -42.36 116.57
C TRP A 206 -38.31 -41.71 117.31
N LYS A 207 -39.18 -40.98 116.60
CA LYS A 207 -40.43 -40.42 117.19
C LYS A 207 -41.33 -41.51 117.76
N GLY A 208 -41.45 -42.65 117.07
CA GLY A 208 -42.16 -43.83 117.56
C GLY A 208 -41.57 -44.35 118.87
N ILE A 209 -40.24 -44.48 118.96
CA ILE A 209 -39.56 -44.86 120.21
C ILE A 209 -39.81 -43.83 121.31
N GLN A 210 -39.68 -42.53 121.04
CA GLN A 210 -39.92 -41.47 122.03
C GLN A 210 -41.34 -41.52 122.59
N SER A 211 -42.35 -41.80 121.75
CA SER A 211 -43.75 -41.93 122.19
C SER A 211 -44.01 -43.11 123.14
N LEU A 212 -43.10 -44.09 123.24
CA LEU A 212 -43.22 -45.23 124.17
C LEU A 212 -42.69 -44.93 125.58
N PHE A 213 -42.00 -43.81 125.77
CA PHE A 213 -41.33 -43.48 127.03
C PHE A 213 -42.02 -42.37 127.85
N ASP A 214 -43.21 -41.90 127.44
CA ASP A 214 -44.01 -40.86 128.11
C ASP A 214 -43.18 -39.76 128.81
N LEU A 215 -42.64 -38.85 127.98
CA LEU A 215 -42.43 -37.42 128.29
C LEU A 215 -43.31 -36.58 127.37
#